data_AF-A0AA35WVP9-F1
#
_entry.id   AF-A0AA35WVP9-F1
#
_cell.length_a   1.000
_cell.length_b   1.000
_cell.length_c   1.000
_cell.angle_alpha   90.00
_cell.angle_beta   90.00
_cell.angle_gamma   90.00
#
_symmetry.space_group_name_H-M   'P 1'
#
loop_
_entity.id
_entity.type
_entity.pdbx_description
1 polymer ?
#
loop_
_entity_poly.entity_id
_entity_poly.type
_entity_poly.pdbx_seq_one_letter_code
_entity_poly.pdbx_strand_id
1 'polypeptide(L)'
;MTTINDIHDLVELLQNNPDWAETLRNIILTRELLDLPETFARALQDWAETNQALTRLETSNAASLASQRLLHGRLGQLAGGDYEQQVDRLASRLVAREMDVLNAVTLQRSWGPPDPDYARSLANICRRAVETGAISPEEDDELFRTDLVLQGVKEGTTVYVVTEASVVAAAHDFERSDQRAEVLAKALGSPNGATVVSAVIGDSLHPDLDPEKYHARYINLPFRREEYQAALESVDAAITAATGTGLSQ
;
A
#
# COMPACT_ATOMS: atom_id res chain seq x y z
N MET A 1 -4.71 80.40 46.42
CA MET A 1 -4.09 79.08 46.65
C MET A 1 -5.22 78.12 46.93
N THR A 2 -5.66 77.35 45.94
CA THR A 2 -6.71 76.35 46.12
C THR A 2 -6.04 75.10 46.67
N THR A 3 -6.28 74.80 47.95
CA THR A 3 -5.69 73.62 48.61
C THR A 3 -6.55 72.41 48.25
N ILE A 4 -5.95 71.44 47.56
CA ILE A 4 -6.60 70.16 47.25
C ILE A 4 -6.38 69.25 48.47
N ASN A 5 -7.44 68.88 49.18
CA ASN A 5 -7.33 68.13 50.43
C ASN A 5 -7.58 66.63 50.23
N ASP A 6 -8.37 66.26 49.22
CA ASP A 6 -8.61 64.85 48.89
C ASP A 6 -8.71 64.59 47.37
N ILE A 7 -8.88 63.32 47.02
CA ILE A 7 -8.96 62.88 45.62
C ILE A 7 -10.28 63.31 44.95
N HIS A 8 -11.33 63.59 45.72
CA HIS A 8 -12.61 64.07 45.21
C HIS A 8 -12.51 65.54 44.82
N ASP A 9 -11.82 66.36 45.60
CA ASP A 9 -11.48 67.75 45.26
C ASP A 9 -10.71 67.81 43.93
N LEU A 10 -9.79 66.88 43.72
CA LEU A 10 -9.02 66.77 42.47
C LEU A 10 -9.90 66.36 41.29
N VAL A 11 -10.80 65.39 41.47
CA VAL A 11 -11.73 64.94 40.43
C VAL A 11 -12.69 66.06 40.03
N GLU A 12 -13.27 66.77 40.98
CA GLU A 12 -14.19 67.88 40.72
C GLU A 12 -13.48 69.05 40.00
N LEU A 13 -12.24 69.33 40.38
CA LEU A 13 -11.41 70.36 39.73
C LEU A 13 -11.03 70.00 38.29
N LEU A 14 -10.79 68.71 37.98
CA LEU A 14 -10.52 68.22 36.63
C LEU A 14 -11.79 68.17 35.76
N GLN A 15 -12.94 67.82 36.33
CA GLN A 15 -14.23 67.85 35.62
C GLN A 15 -14.63 69.27 35.20
N ASN A 16 -14.32 70.27 36.04
CA ASN A 16 -14.59 71.68 35.76
C ASN A 16 -13.55 72.35 34.85
N ASN A 17 -12.43 71.68 34.56
CA ASN A 17 -11.35 72.19 33.70
C ASN A 17 -10.89 71.09 32.71
N PRO A 18 -11.61 70.87 31.59
CA PRO A 18 -11.38 69.75 30.68
C PRO A 18 -9.96 69.72 30.07
N ASP A 19 -9.37 70.88 29.80
CA ASP A 19 -7.99 70.97 29.28
C ASP A 19 -6.95 70.41 30.27
N TRP A 20 -7.22 70.52 31.59
CA TRP A 20 -6.35 69.98 32.64
C TRP A 20 -6.53 68.48 32.80
N ALA A 21 -7.75 67.98 32.63
CA ALA A 21 -8.02 66.54 32.57
C ALA A 21 -7.30 65.89 31.38
N GLU A 22 -7.28 66.54 30.22
CA GLU A 22 -6.56 66.06 29.04
C GLU A 22 -5.04 66.08 29.26
N THR A 23 -4.51 67.14 29.88
CA THR A 23 -3.09 67.24 30.24
C THR A 23 -2.68 66.15 31.25
N LEU A 24 -3.47 65.95 32.30
CA LEU A 24 -3.23 64.91 33.30
C LEU A 24 -3.35 63.50 32.69
N ARG A 25 -4.29 63.30 31.78
CA ARG A 25 -4.46 62.06 31.02
C ARG A 25 -3.22 61.73 30.19
N ASN A 26 -2.61 62.70 29.53
CA ASN A 26 -1.38 62.52 28.75
C ASN A 26 -0.13 62.28 29.61
N ILE A 27 -0.14 62.71 30.88
CA ILE A 27 0.95 62.48 31.84
C ILE A 27 0.81 61.11 32.52
N ILE A 28 -0.42 60.70 32.89
CA ILE A 28 -0.71 59.46 33.62
C ILE A 28 -0.86 58.25 32.69
N LEU A 29 -1.54 58.43 31.55
CA LEU A 29 -1.63 57.40 30.52
C LEU A 29 -0.46 57.62 29.56
N THR A 30 0.52 56.71 29.63
CA THR A 30 1.59 56.67 28.63
C THR A 30 0.98 56.53 27.23
N ARG A 31 1.65 57.09 26.23
CA ARG A 31 1.23 57.02 24.82
C ARG A 31 0.92 55.58 24.37
N GLU A 32 1.67 54.60 24.87
CA GLU A 32 1.43 53.17 24.66
C GLU A 32 0.04 52.69 25.13
N LEU A 33 -0.48 53.19 26.25
CA LEU A 33 -1.79 52.80 26.76
C LEU A 33 -2.94 53.44 25.96
N LEU A 34 -2.68 54.63 25.39
CA LEU A 34 -3.62 55.33 24.51
C LEU A 34 -3.69 54.68 23.12
N ASP A 35 -2.57 54.13 22.62
CA ASP A 35 -2.47 53.49 21.30
C ASP A 35 -2.87 51.98 21.32
N LEU A 36 -3.03 51.40 22.51
CA LEU A 36 -3.35 49.98 22.71
C LEU A 36 -4.63 49.53 21.99
N PRO A 37 -5.77 50.26 22.03
CA PRO A 37 -6.99 49.84 21.34
C PRO A 37 -6.81 49.74 19.83
N GLU A 38 -6.04 50.64 19.23
CA GLU A 38 -5.77 50.63 17.78
C GLU A 38 -4.81 49.49 17.40
N THR A 39 -3.82 49.21 18.25
CA THR A 39 -2.91 48.07 18.08
C THR A 39 -3.67 46.75 18.19
N PHE A 40 -4.59 46.66 19.15
CA PHE A 40 -5.45 45.48 19.34
C PHE A 40 -6.44 45.29 18.19
N ALA A 41 -7.04 46.38 17.69
CA ALA A 41 -7.92 46.33 16.52
C ALA A 41 -7.19 45.82 15.27
N ARG A 42 -5.95 46.29 15.03
CA ARG A 42 -5.10 45.79 13.95
C ARG A 42 -4.77 44.30 14.12
N ALA A 43 -4.37 43.88 15.32
CA ALA A 43 -4.07 42.47 15.59
C ALA A 43 -5.29 41.56 15.39
N LEU A 44 -6.50 42.00 15.77
CA LEU A 44 -7.74 41.26 15.52
C LEU A 44 -8.05 41.14 14.02
N GLN A 45 -7.78 42.18 13.25
CA GLN A 45 -7.96 42.16 11.80
C GLN A 45 -6.96 41.20 11.13
N ASP A 46 -5.67 41.31 11.46
CA ASP A 46 -4.63 40.41 10.94
C ASP A 46 -4.92 38.95 11.30
N TRP A 47 -5.41 38.71 12.52
CA TRP A 47 -5.83 37.38 12.97
C TRP A 47 -7.04 36.85 12.19
N ALA A 48 -8.04 37.70 11.91
CA ALA A 48 -9.19 37.32 11.11
C ALA A 48 -8.79 36.99 9.66
N GLU A 49 -7.92 37.79 9.05
CA GLU A 49 -7.39 37.55 7.70
C GLU A 49 -6.57 36.26 7.64
N THR A 50 -5.73 36.02 8.66
CA THR A 50 -4.93 34.79 8.79
C THR A 50 -5.83 33.56 8.91
N ASN A 51 -6.86 33.61 9.75
CA ASN A 51 -7.81 32.51 9.88
C ASN A 51 -8.56 32.23 8.58
N GLN A 52 -8.97 33.27 7.85
CA GLN A 52 -9.58 33.08 6.54
C GLN A 52 -8.62 32.44 5.54
N ALA A 53 -7.35 32.82 5.56
CA ALA A 53 -6.33 32.19 4.72
C ALA A 53 -6.10 30.73 5.10
N LEU A 54 -6.05 30.40 6.39
CA LEU A 54 -5.96 29.03 6.90
C LEU A 54 -7.14 28.18 6.43
N THR A 55 -8.37 28.66 6.56
CA THR A 55 -9.56 27.92 6.10
C THR A 55 -9.54 27.67 4.59
N ARG A 56 -9.06 28.64 3.79
CA ARG A 56 -8.90 28.46 2.34
C ARG A 56 -7.85 27.40 2.02
N LEU A 57 -6.72 27.40 2.74
CA LEU A 57 -5.66 26.42 2.59
C LEU A 57 -6.15 25.01 2.96
N GLU A 58 -6.85 24.86 4.09
CA GLU A 58 -7.44 23.59 4.51
C GLU A 58 -8.40 23.04 3.45
N THR A 59 -9.25 23.90 2.90
CA THR A 59 -10.20 23.54 1.83
C THR A 59 -9.47 23.10 0.56
N SER A 60 -8.43 23.84 0.14
CA SER A 60 -7.62 23.50 -1.03
C SER A 60 -6.85 22.19 -0.84
N ASN A 61 -6.33 21.94 0.38
CA ASN A 61 -5.62 20.72 0.71
C ASN A 61 -6.57 19.50 0.72
N ALA A 62 -7.77 19.65 1.30
CA ALA A 62 -8.80 18.60 1.25
C ALA A 62 -9.20 18.24 -0.18
N ALA A 63 -9.36 19.23 -1.06
CA ALA A 63 -9.65 19.01 -2.47
C ALA A 63 -8.49 18.30 -3.19
N SER A 64 -7.24 18.70 -2.91
CA SER A 64 -6.04 18.09 -3.49
C SER A 64 -5.88 16.63 -3.09
N LEU A 65 -6.09 16.30 -1.81
CA LEU A 65 -6.08 14.92 -1.31
C LEU A 65 -7.18 14.06 -1.95
N ALA A 66 -8.38 14.62 -2.17
CA ALA A 66 -9.45 13.92 -2.86
C ALA A 66 -9.10 13.62 -4.33
N SER A 67 -8.52 14.58 -5.05
CA SER A 67 -8.04 14.38 -6.42
C SER A 67 -6.90 13.36 -6.49
N GLN A 68 -5.94 13.40 -5.56
CA GLN A 68 -4.86 12.40 -5.47
C GLN A 68 -5.42 10.99 -5.25
N ARG A 69 -6.39 10.82 -4.33
CA ARG A 69 -7.04 9.52 -4.10
C ARG A 69 -7.76 9.00 -5.35
N LEU A 70 -8.46 9.88 -6.07
CA LEU A 70 -9.16 9.50 -7.30
C LEU A 70 -8.17 9.08 -8.40
N LEU A 71 -7.08 9.83 -8.57
CA LEU A 71 -6.04 9.50 -9.55
C LEU A 71 -5.34 8.20 -9.18
N HIS A 72 -5.01 7.98 -7.91
CA HIS A 72 -4.41 6.73 -7.43
C HIS A 72 -5.35 5.54 -7.65
N GLY A 73 -6.65 5.70 -7.37
CA GLY A 73 -7.65 4.67 -7.65
C GLY A 73 -7.81 4.34 -9.14
N ARG A 74 -7.81 5.36 -10.01
CA ARG A 74 -7.87 5.17 -11.47
C ARG A 74 -6.60 4.55 -12.03
N LEU A 75 -5.43 4.92 -11.51
CA LEU A 75 -4.15 4.30 -11.85
C LEU A 75 -4.13 2.83 -11.42
N GLY A 76 -4.62 2.51 -10.23
CA GLY A 76 -4.77 1.12 -9.77
C GLY A 76 -5.67 0.29 -10.70
N GLN A 77 -6.77 0.86 -11.18
CA GLN A 77 -7.68 0.17 -12.11
C GLN A 77 -7.08 -0.03 -13.52
N LEU A 78 -6.38 0.98 -14.06
CA LEU A 78 -5.75 0.90 -15.37
C LEU A 78 -4.51 -0.01 -15.36
N ALA A 79 -3.65 0.15 -14.36
CA ALA A 79 -2.46 -0.69 -14.20
C ALA A 79 -2.85 -2.13 -13.84
N GLY A 80 -3.83 -2.33 -12.96
CA GLY A 80 -4.32 -3.66 -12.59
C GLY A 80 -4.87 -4.43 -13.79
N GLY A 81 -5.77 -3.83 -14.59
CA GLY A 81 -6.40 -4.53 -15.71
C GLY A 81 -5.45 -4.90 -16.86
N ASP A 82 -4.43 -4.08 -17.15
CA ASP A 82 -3.42 -4.39 -18.17
C ASP A 82 -2.35 -5.37 -17.64
N TYR A 83 -2.08 -5.34 -16.34
CA TYR A 83 -1.13 -6.23 -15.68
C TYR A 83 -1.70 -7.64 -15.48
N GLU A 84 -2.96 -7.76 -15.05
CA GLU A 84 -3.71 -9.02 -14.95
C GLU A 84 -3.72 -9.77 -16.30
N GLN A 85 -4.01 -9.06 -17.40
CA GLN A 85 -3.96 -9.64 -18.76
C GLN A 85 -2.57 -10.14 -19.17
N GLN A 86 -1.50 -9.59 -18.60
CA GLN A 86 -0.13 -10.01 -18.90
C GLN A 86 0.26 -11.25 -18.11
N VAL A 87 -0.12 -11.31 -16.83
CA VAL A 87 0.03 -12.48 -15.96
C VAL A 87 -0.69 -13.68 -16.60
N ASP A 88 -1.92 -13.49 -17.07
CA ASP A 88 -2.69 -14.54 -17.76
C ASP A 88 -2.03 -15.03 -19.05
N ARG A 89 -1.48 -14.11 -19.85
CA ARG A 89 -0.75 -14.47 -21.08
C ARG A 89 0.53 -15.24 -20.78
N LEU A 90 1.23 -14.92 -19.70
CA LEU A 90 2.42 -15.65 -19.28
C LEU A 90 2.04 -17.05 -18.77
N ALA A 91 1.06 -17.15 -17.87
CA ALA A 91 0.55 -18.43 -17.36
C ALA A 91 0.12 -19.36 -18.51
N SER A 92 -0.63 -18.83 -19.47
CA SER A 92 -1.07 -19.59 -20.66
C SER A 92 0.07 -20.07 -21.54
N ARG A 93 1.20 -19.34 -21.60
CA ARG A 93 2.36 -19.69 -22.43
C ARG A 93 3.36 -20.59 -21.73
N LEU A 94 3.51 -20.47 -20.41
CA LEU A 94 4.27 -21.40 -19.58
C LEU A 94 3.72 -22.82 -19.72
N VAL A 95 2.39 -22.97 -19.71
CA VAL A 95 1.71 -24.25 -19.98
C VAL A 95 1.93 -24.73 -21.42
N ALA A 96 2.07 -23.83 -22.38
CA ALA A 96 2.08 -24.18 -23.80
C ALA A 96 3.45 -24.58 -24.38
N ARG A 97 4.58 -24.37 -23.68
CA ARG A 97 5.91 -24.41 -24.33
C ARG A 97 7.02 -25.18 -23.61
N GLU A 98 6.74 -26.34 -23.02
CA GLU A 98 7.79 -27.26 -22.54
C GLU A 98 8.74 -26.64 -21.49
N MET A 99 8.20 -26.25 -20.34
CA MET A 99 8.79 -26.79 -19.12
C MET A 99 8.00 -28.06 -18.80
N ASP A 100 8.51 -28.95 -17.97
CA ASP A 100 7.68 -30.02 -17.38
C ASP A 100 6.53 -29.45 -16.48
N VAL A 101 6.11 -28.19 -16.66
CA VAL A 101 4.88 -27.58 -16.11
C VAL A 101 3.69 -28.18 -16.84
N LEU A 102 3.17 -29.27 -16.30
CA LEU A 102 2.01 -29.98 -16.83
C LEU A 102 0.74 -29.12 -16.81
N ASN A 103 0.55 -28.23 -15.83
CA ASN A 103 -0.67 -27.43 -15.68
C ASN A 103 -0.43 -26.07 -14.99
N ALA A 104 -1.28 -25.07 -15.25
CA ALA A 104 -1.37 -23.81 -14.48
C ALA A 104 -2.82 -23.56 -14.09
N VAL A 105 -3.12 -22.85 -13.00
CA VAL A 105 -4.47 -22.40 -12.61
C VAL A 105 -4.42 -21.06 -11.88
N THR A 106 -5.17 -20.08 -12.38
CA THR A 106 -5.49 -18.81 -11.71
C THR A 106 -6.69 -19.07 -10.78
N LEU A 107 -6.57 -18.82 -9.47
CA LEU A 107 -7.61 -19.16 -8.49
C LEU A 107 -8.57 -18.00 -8.17
N GLN A 108 -8.19 -16.76 -8.46
CA GLN A 108 -9.03 -15.59 -8.20
C GLN A 108 -10.11 -15.41 -9.29
N ARG A 109 -11.35 -15.74 -8.90
CA ARG A 109 -12.65 -15.51 -9.55
C ARG A 109 -12.66 -14.79 -10.91
N SER A 110 -13.33 -15.46 -11.84
CA SER A 110 -13.58 -15.10 -13.25
C SER A 110 -12.40 -15.47 -14.15
N TRP A 111 -12.68 -15.70 -15.43
CA TRP A 111 -11.70 -15.99 -16.50
C TRP A 111 -11.36 -17.49 -16.67
N GLY A 112 -11.80 -18.04 -17.80
CA GLY A 112 -11.87 -19.47 -18.12
C GLY A 112 -10.51 -20.16 -18.33
N PRO A 113 -10.51 -21.49 -18.40
CA PRO A 113 -9.55 -22.30 -17.65
C PRO A 113 -8.22 -22.46 -18.38
N PRO A 114 -7.09 -22.36 -17.66
CA PRO A 114 -6.05 -23.37 -17.83
C PRO A 114 -6.58 -24.71 -17.24
N ASP A 115 -6.21 -25.85 -17.85
CA ASP A 115 -6.85 -27.17 -17.76
C ASP A 115 -7.98 -27.28 -16.69
N PRO A 116 -9.28 -27.28 -17.08
CA PRO A 116 -10.37 -27.34 -16.12
C PRO A 116 -10.36 -28.63 -15.28
N ASP A 117 -9.67 -29.68 -15.72
CA ASP A 117 -9.43 -30.86 -14.90
C ASP A 117 -8.41 -30.59 -13.79
N TYR A 118 -7.39 -29.76 -14.03
CA TYR A 118 -6.44 -29.32 -13.01
C TYR A 118 -7.09 -28.38 -11.98
N ALA A 119 -7.90 -27.41 -12.41
CA ALA A 119 -8.65 -26.53 -11.50
C ALA A 119 -9.58 -27.34 -10.59
N ARG A 120 -10.30 -28.31 -11.18
CA ARG A 120 -11.13 -29.25 -10.43
C ARG A 120 -10.29 -30.12 -9.49
N SER A 121 -9.11 -30.56 -9.92
CA SER A 121 -8.20 -31.37 -9.12
C SER A 121 -7.73 -30.62 -7.88
N LEU A 122 -7.23 -29.38 -8.02
CA LEU A 122 -6.85 -28.52 -6.91
C LEU A 122 -8.02 -28.26 -5.97
N ALA A 123 -9.19 -27.88 -6.50
CA ALA A 123 -10.37 -27.65 -5.67
C ALA A 123 -10.80 -28.92 -4.90
N ASN A 124 -10.64 -30.10 -5.48
CA ASN A 124 -10.91 -31.36 -4.80
C ASN A 124 -9.87 -31.68 -3.73
N ILE A 125 -8.59 -31.35 -3.96
CA ILE A 125 -7.52 -31.48 -2.95
C ILE A 125 -7.85 -30.61 -1.75
N CYS A 126 -8.12 -29.31 -1.96
CA CYS A 126 -8.42 -28.38 -0.87
C CYS A 126 -9.69 -28.78 -0.13
N ARG A 127 -10.77 -29.16 -0.85
CA ARG A 127 -12.01 -29.64 -0.21
C ARG A 127 -11.73 -30.84 0.70
N ARG A 128 -10.97 -31.84 0.23
CA ARG A 128 -10.61 -33.01 1.05
C ARG A 128 -9.75 -32.61 2.25
N ALA A 129 -8.84 -31.65 2.09
CA ALA A 129 -8.02 -31.15 3.17
C ALA A 129 -8.86 -30.46 4.26
N VAL A 130 -9.86 -29.66 3.88
CA VAL A 130 -10.84 -29.08 4.82
C VAL A 130 -11.65 -30.17 5.50
N GLU A 131 -12.19 -31.13 4.73
CA GLU A 131 -12.99 -32.25 5.27
C GLU A 131 -12.21 -33.12 6.27
N THR A 132 -10.90 -33.26 6.08
CA THR A 132 -10.00 -34.02 6.96
C THR A 132 -9.40 -33.18 8.08
N GLY A 133 -9.65 -31.87 8.11
CA GLY A 133 -9.10 -30.93 9.09
C GLY A 133 -7.61 -30.62 8.91
N ALA A 134 -7.03 -30.93 7.74
CA ALA A 134 -5.64 -30.60 7.42
C ALA A 134 -5.42 -29.09 7.18
N ILE A 135 -6.46 -28.41 6.70
CA ILE A 135 -6.54 -26.94 6.62
C ILE A 135 -7.90 -26.46 7.13
N SER A 136 -7.98 -25.22 7.61
CA SER A 136 -9.25 -24.60 8.00
C SER A 136 -10.03 -24.06 6.78
N PRO A 137 -11.34 -23.80 6.90
CA PRO A 137 -12.11 -23.11 5.86
C PRO A 137 -11.54 -21.72 5.52
N GLU A 138 -11.01 -21.01 6.52
CA GLU A 138 -10.37 -19.71 6.32
C GLU A 138 -9.03 -19.83 5.56
N GLU A 139 -8.26 -20.88 5.83
CA GLU A 139 -7.05 -21.19 5.06
C GLU A 139 -7.39 -21.54 3.60
N ASP A 140 -8.46 -22.31 3.36
CA ASP A 140 -8.97 -22.60 2.01
C ASP A 140 -9.39 -21.32 1.27
N ASP A 141 -10.16 -20.44 1.92
CA ASP A 141 -10.56 -19.14 1.37
C ASP A 141 -9.34 -18.26 1.02
N GLU A 142 -8.28 -18.30 1.83
CA GLU A 142 -7.05 -17.55 1.57
C GLU A 142 -6.24 -18.14 0.41
N LEU A 143 -6.17 -19.47 0.30
CA LEU A 143 -5.56 -20.15 -0.84
C LEU A 143 -6.33 -19.86 -2.14
N PHE A 144 -7.66 -19.79 -2.09
CA PHE A 144 -8.50 -19.38 -3.22
C PHE A 144 -8.24 -17.94 -3.69
N ARG A 145 -7.62 -17.10 -2.86
CA ARG A 145 -7.25 -15.74 -3.25
C ARG A 145 -5.91 -15.66 -3.98
N THR A 146 -5.18 -16.76 -4.10
CA THR A 146 -3.92 -16.84 -4.86
C THR A 146 -4.14 -16.38 -6.29
N ASP A 147 -3.22 -15.56 -6.79
CA ASP A 147 -3.30 -15.07 -8.16
C ASP A 147 -3.06 -16.22 -9.14
N LEU A 148 -2.02 -17.04 -8.93
CA LEU A 148 -1.70 -18.15 -9.82
C LEU A 148 -0.99 -19.31 -9.09
N VAL A 149 -1.37 -20.55 -9.43
CA VAL A 149 -0.70 -21.79 -9.03
C VAL A 149 -0.25 -22.53 -10.29
N LEU A 150 1.04 -22.81 -10.38
CA LEU A 150 1.63 -23.64 -11.45
C LEU A 150 1.92 -25.04 -10.91
N GLN A 151 1.69 -26.08 -11.70
CA GLN A 151 2.15 -27.44 -11.42
C GLN A 151 3.07 -27.91 -12.55
N GLY A 152 4.23 -28.41 -12.15
CA GLY A 152 5.11 -29.16 -13.04
C GLY A 152 5.72 -30.38 -12.39
N VAL A 153 6.70 -30.95 -13.08
CA VAL A 153 7.55 -32.03 -12.63
C VAL A 153 9.00 -31.56 -12.77
N LYS A 154 9.82 -31.73 -11.75
CA LYS A 154 11.26 -31.48 -11.82
C LYS A 154 11.98 -32.72 -11.33
N GLU A 155 12.81 -33.31 -12.17
CA GLU A 155 13.56 -34.54 -11.83
C GLU A 155 12.66 -35.68 -11.30
N GLY A 156 11.44 -35.81 -11.86
CA GLY A 156 10.45 -36.82 -11.45
C GLY A 156 9.63 -36.47 -10.20
N THR A 157 9.85 -35.30 -9.61
CA THR A 157 9.14 -34.77 -8.44
C THR A 157 8.10 -33.76 -8.89
N THR A 158 6.84 -33.90 -8.49
CA THR A 158 5.81 -32.89 -8.78
C THR A 158 6.13 -31.59 -8.04
N VAL A 159 6.18 -30.45 -8.72
CA VAL A 159 6.42 -29.14 -8.11
C VAL A 159 5.21 -28.26 -8.31
N TYR A 160 4.75 -27.61 -7.23
CA TYR A 160 3.73 -26.57 -7.27
C TYR A 160 4.37 -25.22 -6.98
N VAL A 161 4.17 -24.23 -7.84
CA VAL A 161 4.61 -22.84 -7.63
C VAL A 161 3.39 -21.99 -7.33
N VAL A 162 3.29 -21.49 -6.10
CA VAL A 162 2.25 -20.55 -5.67
C VAL A 162 2.77 -19.14 -5.90
N THR A 163 1.99 -18.31 -6.59
CA THR A 163 2.46 -17.00 -7.05
C THR A 163 1.49 -15.87 -6.75
N GLU A 164 2.07 -14.75 -6.33
CA GLU A 164 1.42 -13.44 -6.25
C GLU A 164 1.85 -12.60 -7.45
N ALA A 165 0.94 -11.80 -7.99
CA ALA A 165 1.21 -10.91 -9.09
C ALA A 165 1.13 -9.45 -8.61
N SER A 166 2.24 -8.71 -8.71
CA SER A 166 2.27 -7.28 -8.40
C SER A 166 3.13 -6.51 -9.39
N VAL A 167 2.65 -5.37 -9.89
CA VAL A 167 3.44 -4.49 -10.78
C VAL A 167 4.77 -4.11 -10.11
N VAL A 168 4.72 -3.80 -8.82
CA VAL A 168 5.91 -3.53 -7.99
C VAL A 168 5.89 -4.50 -6.82
N ALA A 169 6.70 -5.55 -6.91
CA ALA A 169 6.80 -6.58 -5.89
C ALA A 169 7.43 -6.01 -4.60
N ALA A 170 6.69 -6.10 -3.50
CA ALA A 170 7.10 -5.63 -2.16
C ALA A 170 7.13 -6.79 -1.16
N ALA A 171 7.70 -6.58 0.03
CA ALA A 171 7.91 -7.63 1.03
C ALA A 171 6.62 -8.41 1.35
N HIS A 172 5.49 -7.70 1.45
CA HIS A 172 4.20 -8.29 1.75
C HIS A 172 3.68 -9.22 0.64
N ASP A 173 4.06 -9.02 -0.63
CA ASP A 173 3.71 -9.95 -1.71
C ASP A 173 4.42 -11.30 -1.52
N PHE A 174 5.68 -11.29 -1.07
CA PHE A 174 6.41 -12.52 -0.75
C PHE A 174 5.83 -13.24 0.47
N GLU A 175 5.44 -12.48 1.50
CA GLU A 175 4.80 -13.02 2.71
C GLU A 175 3.45 -13.68 2.37
N ARG A 176 2.62 -13.05 1.52
CA ARG A 176 1.36 -13.65 1.05
C ARG A 176 1.62 -14.94 0.27
N SER A 177 2.59 -14.91 -0.64
CA SER A 177 2.98 -16.09 -1.43
C SER A 177 3.45 -17.24 -0.53
N ASP A 178 4.25 -16.94 0.51
CA ASP A 178 4.74 -17.92 1.48
C ASP A 178 3.60 -18.55 2.29
N GLN A 179 2.69 -17.73 2.82
CA GLN A 179 1.54 -18.22 3.59
C GLN A 179 0.65 -19.13 2.75
N ARG A 180 0.38 -18.75 1.50
CA ARG A 180 -0.45 -19.54 0.57
C ARG A 180 0.25 -20.84 0.15
N ALA A 181 1.56 -20.81 -0.07
CA ALA A 181 2.35 -22.01 -0.33
C ALA A 181 2.32 -22.99 0.85
N GLU A 182 2.39 -22.48 2.08
CA GLU A 182 2.28 -23.32 3.29
C GLU A 182 0.91 -23.98 3.39
N VAL A 183 -0.18 -23.25 3.12
CA VAL A 183 -1.53 -23.80 3.10
C VAL A 183 -1.69 -24.88 2.02
N LEU A 184 -1.20 -24.63 0.81
CA LEU A 184 -1.24 -25.64 -0.25
C LEU A 184 -0.42 -26.90 0.11
N ALA A 185 0.73 -26.72 0.75
CA ALA A 185 1.55 -27.82 1.24
C ALA A 185 0.82 -28.67 2.29
N LYS A 186 0.13 -28.02 3.24
CA LYS A 186 -0.76 -28.71 4.20
C LYS A 186 -1.87 -29.47 3.49
N ALA A 187 -2.50 -28.85 2.49
CA ALA A 187 -3.62 -29.43 1.75
C ALA A 187 -3.24 -30.67 0.93
N LEU A 188 -2.06 -30.66 0.32
CA LEU A 188 -1.55 -31.80 -0.44
C LEU A 188 -1.22 -33.00 0.45
N GLY A 189 -0.83 -32.74 1.71
CA GLY A 189 -0.33 -33.73 2.64
C GLY A 189 1.00 -34.35 2.16
N SER A 190 1.84 -34.79 3.08
CA SER A 190 3.00 -35.62 2.72
C SER A 190 2.55 -37.08 2.50
N PRO A 191 2.30 -37.49 1.24
CA PRO A 191 2.83 -38.79 0.84
C PRO A 191 3.40 -38.90 -0.59
N ASN A 192 3.35 -37.87 -1.44
CA ASN A 192 3.64 -38.04 -2.88
C ASN A 192 4.92 -37.38 -3.40
N GLY A 193 5.80 -36.87 -2.53
CA GLY A 193 7.00 -36.19 -2.99
C GLY A 193 6.67 -34.97 -3.86
N ALA A 194 5.60 -34.25 -3.54
CA ALA A 194 5.29 -33.00 -4.18
C ALA A 194 5.95 -31.85 -3.41
N THR A 195 6.67 -30.98 -4.10
CA THR A 195 7.30 -29.80 -3.49
C THR A 195 6.46 -28.57 -3.79
N VAL A 196 6.12 -27.79 -2.77
CA VAL A 196 5.43 -26.50 -2.95
C VAL A 196 6.45 -25.39 -2.72
N VAL A 197 6.51 -24.45 -3.66
CA VAL A 197 7.39 -23.29 -3.63
C VAL A 197 6.59 -22.01 -3.83
N SER A 198 7.05 -20.92 -3.24
CA SER A 198 6.43 -19.60 -3.32
C SER A 198 7.27 -18.67 -4.20
N ALA A 199 6.61 -17.94 -5.09
CA ALA A 199 7.25 -16.91 -5.90
C ALA A 199 6.37 -15.66 -6.02
N VAL A 200 6.97 -14.56 -6.45
CA VAL A 200 6.25 -13.32 -6.78
C VAL A 200 6.58 -12.94 -8.21
N ILE A 201 5.55 -12.67 -8.97
CA ILE A 201 5.59 -12.25 -10.36
C ILE A 201 5.40 -10.72 -10.40
N GLY A 202 6.31 -10.00 -11.05
CA GLY A 202 6.27 -8.53 -11.09
C GLY A 202 7.11 -7.89 -12.19
N ASP A 203 6.88 -6.62 -12.49
CA ASP A 203 7.71 -5.84 -13.44
C ASP A 203 8.95 -5.26 -12.76
N SER A 204 8.83 -4.87 -11.49
CA SER A 204 9.98 -4.41 -10.70
C SER A 204 9.88 -4.83 -9.24
N LEU A 205 11.03 -4.86 -8.56
CA LEU A 205 11.11 -4.97 -7.10
C LEU A 205 11.03 -3.59 -6.48
N HIS A 206 10.31 -3.47 -5.36
CA HIS A 206 10.30 -2.27 -4.54
C HIS A 206 11.75 -1.96 -4.10
N PRO A 207 12.22 -0.70 -4.19
CA PRO A 207 13.63 -0.35 -3.98
C PRO A 207 14.14 -0.64 -2.56
N ASP A 208 13.24 -0.69 -1.58
CA ASP A 208 13.56 -0.99 -0.18
C ASP A 208 13.73 -2.50 0.10
N LEU A 209 13.47 -3.36 -0.89
CA LEU A 209 13.71 -4.79 -0.75
C LEU A 209 15.19 -5.11 -0.87
N ASP A 210 15.67 -5.98 0.01
CA ASP A 210 16.97 -6.63 -0.15
C ASP A 210 16.95 -7.55 -1.38
N PRO A 211 17.63 -7.19 -2.48
CA PRO A 211 17.59 -7.98 -3.70
C PRO A 211 18.18 -9.38 -3.47
N GLU A 212 19.20 -9.54 -2.62
CA GLU A 212 19.83 -10.85 -2.39
C GLU A 212 18.84 -11.84 -1.74
N LYS A 213 17.93 -11.33 -0.91
CA LYS A 213 16.92 -12.15 -0.23
C LYS A 213 15.77 -12.57 -1.15
N TYR A 214 15.34 -11.69 -2.07
CA TYR A 214 14.08 -11.85 -2.80
C TYR A 214 14.25 -12.14 -4.29
N HIS A 215 15.39 -11.80 -4.89
CA HIS A 215 15.62 -11.94 -6.33
C HIS A 215 15.48 -13.39 -6.80
N ALA A 216 15.92 -14.33 -5.96
CA ALA A 216 15.78 -15.74 -6.27
C ALA A 216 14.32 -16.15 -6.42
N ARG A 217 13.38 -15.62 -5.64
CA ARG A 217 11.94 -15.96 -5.67
C ARG A 217 11.10 -15.00 -6.51
N TYR A 218 11.75 -14.08 -7.20
CA TYR A 218 11.12 -13.06 -8.02
C TYR A 218 11.16 -13.48 -9.49
N ILE A 219 10.00 -13.43 -10.15
CA ILE A 219 9.84 -13.72 -11.56
C ILE A 219 9.57 -12.38 -12.24
N ASN A 220 10.55 -11.90 -12.99
CA ASN A 220 10.39 -10.67 -13.77
C ASN A 220 9.43 -10.94 -14.95
N LEU A 221 8.36 -10.14 -15.06
CA LEU A 221 7.50 -10.06 -16.22
C LEU A 221 7.95 -8.94 -17.15
N PRO A 222 8.68 -9.24 -18.22
CA PRO A 222 9.00 -8.22 -19.19
C PRO A 222 7.79 -7.89 -20.07
N PHE A 223 7.57 -6.60 -20.28
CA PHE A 223 6.57 -6.06 -21.20
C PHE A 223 6.84 -6.38 -22.69
N ARG A 224 8.04 -6.88 -23.03
CA ARG A 224 8.50 -7.07 -24.42
C ARG A 224 8.70 -8.54 -24.78
N ARG A 225 8.31 -8.88 -26.02
CA ARG A 225 8.33 -10.25 -26.54
C ARG A 225 9.72 -10.90 -26.60
N GLU A 226 10.75 -10.09 -26.66
CA GLU A 226 12.15 -10.51 -26.79
C GLU A 226 12.78 -10.90 -25.43
N GLU A 227 12.17 -10.46 -24.32
CA GLU A 227 12.69 -10.66 -22.97
C GLU A 227 12.03 -11.87 -22.27
N TYR A 228 11.04 -12.53 -22.90
CA TYR A 228 10.34 -13.69 -22.32
C TYR A 228 11.25 -14.87 -21.97
N GLN A 229 12.39 -15.03 -22.65
CA GLN A 229 13.36 -16.07 -22.31
C GLN A 229 13.96 -15.83 -20.92
N ALA A 230 14.21 -14.57 -20.56
CA ALA A 230 14.70 -14.21 -19.24
C ALA A 230 13.64 -14.46 -18.15
N ALA A 231 12.35 -14.26 -18.46
CA ALA A 231 11.27 -14.60 -17.53
C ALA A 231 11.21 -16.12 -17.24
N LEU A 232 11.42 -16.96 -18.25
CA LEU A 232 11.49 -18.42 -18.09
C LEU A 232 12.68 -18.85 -17.24
N GLU A 233 13.85 -18.27 -17.48
CA GLU A 233 15.05 -18.52 -16.68
C GLU A 233 14.87 -18.05 -15.22
N SER A 234 14.14 -16.95 -15.01
CA SER A 234 13.76 -16.45 -13.68
C SER A 234 12.85 -17.43 -12.93
N VAL A 235 11.92 -18.08 -13.61
CA VAL A 235 11.04 -19.11 -13.02
C VAL A 235 11.85 -20.32 -12.59
N ASP A 236 12.74 -20.84 -13.43
CA ASP A 236 13.56 -22.00 -13.06
C ASP A 236 14.56 -21.67 -11.94
N ALA A 237 15.13 -20.46 -11.94
CA ALA A 237 15.94 -19.96 -10.83
C ALA A 237 15.14 -19.91 -9.52
N ALA A 238 13.89 -19.45 -9.58
CA ALA A 238 13.00 -19.40 -8.42
C ALA A 238 12.61 -20.76 -7.88
N ILE A 239 12.30 -21.70 -8.78
CA ILE A 239 12.07 -23.09 -8.40
C ILE A 239 13.34 -23.64 -7.73
N THR A 240 14.50 -23.51 -8.37
CA THR A 240 15.78 -24.05 -7.88
C THR A 240 16.16 -23.50 -6.50
N ALA A 241 16.01 -22.19 -6.30
CA ALA A 241 16.29 -21.55 -5.02
C ALA A 241 15.33 -21.99 -3.91
N ALA A 242 14.05 -22.14 -4.24
CA ALA A 242 13.04 -22.55 -3.28
C ALA A 242 13.07 -24.07 -2.97
N THR A 243 13.54 -24.91 -3.90
CA THR A 243 13.70 -26.36 -3.69
C THR A 243 15.03 -26.76 -3.06
N GLY A 244 15.98 -25.81 -2.90
CA GLY A 244 17.28 -26.06 -2.28
C GLY A 244 18.23 -26.97 -3.10
N THR A 245 17.86 -27.33 -4.32
CA THR A 245 18.69 -28.11 -5.24
C THR A 245 19.62 -27.20 -6.03
N GLY A 246 20.55 -26.55 -5.32
CA GLY A 246 21.72 -25.96 -5.98
C GLY A 246 22.49 -27.08 -6.68
N LEU A 247 22.62 -26.97 -8.01
CA LEU A 247 23.56 -27.74 -8.80
C LEU A 247 24.93 -27.71 -8.09
N SER A 248 25.25 -28.82 -7.43
CA SER A 248 26.63 -29.12 -7.08
C SER A 248 27.37 -29.26 -8.41
N GLN A 249 28.20 -28.28 -8.73
CA GLN A 249 29.30 -28.50 -9.67
C GLN A 249 30.34 -29.42 -9.03
#